data_AF-A0A1A8JR17-F1
#
_entry.id   AF-A0A1A8JR17-F1
#
_cell.length_a   1.000
_cell.length_b   1.000
_cell.length_c   1.000
_cell.angle_alpha   90.00
_cell.angle_beta   90.00
_cell.angle_gamma   90.00
#
_symmetry.space_group_name_H-M   'P 1'
#
loop_
_entity.id
_entity.type
_entity.pdbx_description
1 polymer ?
#
loop_
_entity_poly.entity_id
_entity_poly.type
_entity_poly.pdbx_seq_one_letter_code
_entity_poly.pdbx_strand_id
1 'polypeptide(L)'
;RLLQQVRATHTHYCCGETSKLQNPSRKQSVSRSLKHLFNSSNKFVKTLKRGIYLAAVFYHRDSLLVTAEDQIPIVEVDDSYSSSLMQDFLWFTKLSCMWEDVRWLRQSMSVSMSSSSTLQARHKMLTAAGQLQNLLGTHNLGRVHYEPIKDRHGNVLLVTIRDIESQHSLFSGKWMQVTKLQSQRKSLSTPEEPYALDILIITMQDILAYQRRSTHRLAPGLYLGYLKLSSSVDQIKVLVSQRTPNMLCHTRIRDNANVSREEWDWIQTLAAAGEKERSDSEEVESRAESHAPLLYYELQTSIKSLLKHINVPLHQARHFRLYSQEVLELGHGVSFLLVLPPADDVCSAPGQSNPYTPLSGFLHLPLQMFELVHFCTYKEKFISLYCRLSSVLDLDALITQQAMREAITDGEVTTAKQRHQLILDYIQQLDEMRRDLRWITDALQYARYKQPRGGVP
;
A
#
# COMPACT_ATOMS: atom_id res chain seq x y z
N ARG A 1 2.13 -23.89 -1.59
CA ARG A 1 3.30 -24.63 -2.10
C ARG A 1 4.54 -23.73 -2.14
N LEU A 2 4.59 -22.68 -2.97
CA LEU A 2 5.77 -21.78 -3.04
C LEU A 2 6.17 -21.19 -1.68
N LEU A 3 5.21 -20.68 -0.88
CA LEU A 3 5.50 -20.19 0.48
C LEU A 3 6.13 -21.24 1.40
N GLN A 4 5.77 -22.53 1.26
CA GLN A 4 6.38 -23.61 2.05
C GLN A 4 7.81 -23.87 1.60
N GLN A 5 8.07 -23.85 0.28
CA GLN A 5 9.42 -23.99 -0.28
C GLN A 5 10.32 -22.85 0.20
N VAL A 6 9.86 -21.60 0.08
CA VAL A 6 10.62 -20.42 0.54
C VAL A 6 10.90 -20.50 2.05
N ARG A 7 9.92 -20.89 2.86
CA ARG A 7 10.14 -21.07 4.32
C ARG A 7 11.16 -22.16 4.64
N ALA A 8 11.11 -23.30 3.95
CA ALA A 8 12.06 -24.38 4.15
C ALA A 8 13.48 -23.92 3.78
N THR A 9 13.62 -23.29 2.61
CA THR A 9 14.85 -22.69 2.11
C THR A 9 15.42 -21.67 3.09
N HIS A 10 14.61 -20.71 3.52
CA HIS A 10 15.00 -19.69 4.51
C HIS A 10 15.44 -20.32 5.85
N THR A 11 14.68 -21.27 6.40
CA THR A 11 15.02 -21.92 7.68
C THR A 11 16.35 -22.68 7.63
N HIS A 12 16.65 -23.31 6.50
CA HIS A 12 17.91 -24.01 6.28
C HIS A 12 19.14 -23.08 6.35
N TYR A 13 18.99 -21.80 6.01
CA TYR A 13 20.10 -20.85 6.04
C TYR A 13 20.25 -20.16 7.40
N CYS A 14 19.15 -19.73 8.01
CA CYS A 14 19.18 -19.06 9.30
C CYS A 14 19.57 -19.99 10.46
N CYS A 15 19.30 -21.29 10.34
CA CYS A 15 19.61 -22.31 11.37
C CYS A 15 20.92 -23.09 11.08
N GLY A 16 21.59 -22.81 9.96
CA GLY A 16 22.79 -23.52 9.50
C GLY A 16 24.08 -23.23 10.28
N GLU A 17 24.08 -22.25 11.19
CA GLU A 17 25.19 -22.02 12.14
C GLU A 17 24.87 -22.60 13.52
N THR A 18 24.60 -23.91 13.59
CA THR A 18 24.66 -24.63 14.86
C THR A 18 26.10 -25.03 15.17
N SER A 19 26.70 -24.28 16.11
CA SER A 19 27.71 -24.75 17.06
C SER A 19 28.94 -25.49 16.49
N LYS A 20 29.99 -24.75 16.12
CA LYS A 20 31.33 -25.22 16.50
C LYS A 20 31.47 -25.03 18.00
N LEU A 21 31.54 -26.14 18.73
CA LEU A 21 31.84 -26.20 20.17
C LEU A 21 32.95 -25.19 20.53
N GLN A 22 32.60 -24.14 21.27
CA GLN A 22 33.59 -23.26 21.89
C GLN A 22 34.25 -24.02 23.05
N ASN A 23 35.56 -24.22 22.94
CA ASN A 23 36.42 -24.65 24.04
C ASN A 23 36.23 -23.72 25.27
N PRO A 24 36.08 -24.24 26.50
CA PRO A 24 35.72 -23.45 27.68
C PRO A 24 36.88 -22.65 28.29
N SER A 25 37.97 -22.38 27.56
CA SER A 25 39.19 -21.81 28.12
C SER A 25 39.77 -20.68 27.27
N ARG A 26 39.05 -19.56 27.18
CA ARG A 26 39.64 -18.24 26.92
C ARG A 26 38.67 -17.18 27.40
N LYS A 27 39.04 -16.47 28.47
CA LYS A 27 38.31 -15.30 29.00
C LYS A 27 38.16 -14.27 27.87
N GLN A 28 36.97 -14.18 27.28
CA GLN A 28 36.64 -13.09 26.36
C GLN A 28 36.56 -11.80 27.17
N SER A 29 37.49 -10.89 26.88
CA SER A 29 37.45 -9.51 27.35
C SER A 29 36.19 -8.85 26.82
N VAL A 30 35.23 -8.59 27.70
CA VAL A 30 33.95 -7.96 27.38
C VAL A 30 34.15 -6.45 27.41
N SER A 31 34.61 -5.83 26.32
CA SER A 31 34.32 -4.41 26.09
C SER A 31 33.02 -4.27 25.28
N ARG A 32 31.92 -4.81 25.83
CA ARG A 32 30.58 -4.45 25.35
C ARG A 32 30.34 -3.02 25.82
N SER A 33 30.30 -2.10 24.87
CA SER A 33 29.94 -0.70 25.10
C SER A 33 28.71 -0.60 26.01
N LEU A 34 28.84 0.11 27.13
CA LEU A 34 27.79 0.40 28.11
C LEU A 34 26.52 1.01 27.48
N LYS A 35 26.58 1.52 26.24
CA LYS A 35 25.44 2.08 25.51
C LYS A 35 24.29 1.08 25.28
N HIS A 36 24.58 -0.22 25.17
CA HIS A 36 23.52 -1.24 24.97
C HIS A 36 22.81 -1.67 26.26
N LEU A 37 23.36 -1.35 27.44
CA LEU A 37 22.69 -1.62 28.72
C LEU A 37 21.59 -0.60 29.05
N PHE A 38 21.59 0.57 28.39
CA PHE A 38 20.63 1.65 28.65
C PHE A 38 19.53 1.82 27.59
N ASN A 39 19.56 1.05 26.50
CA ASN A 39 18.60 1.22 25.38
C ASN A 39 17.49 0.15 25.29
N SER A 40 17.32 -0.70 26.30
CA SER A 40 16.17 -1.61 26.40
C SER A 40 14.98 -0.91 27.07
N SER A 41 14.48 0.18 26.49
CA SER A 41 13.27 0.79 27.05
C SER A 41 12.06 -0.07 26.70
N ASN A 42 11.64 -0.95 27.62
CA ASN A 42 10.33 -1.64 27.56
C ASN A 42 9.18 -0.64 27.81
N LYS A 43 9.29 0.58 27.32
CA LYS A 43 8.41 1.70 27.64
C LYS A 43 8.01 2.41 26.36
N PHE A 44 6.84 3.03 26.39
CA PHE A 44 6.40 3.89 25.29
C PHE A 44 7.18 5.20 25.31
N VAL A 45 7.44 5.73 24.11
CA VAL A 45 8.09 7.02 23.90
C VAL A 45 7.13 8.13 24.31
N LYS A 46 7.57 9.00 25.23
CA LYS A 46 6.76 10.13 25.71
C LYS A 46 6.90 11.39 24.85
N THR A 47 8.09 11.60 24.30
CA THR A 47 8.46 12.79 23.54
C THR A 47 9.26 12.37 22.32
N LEU A 48 8.86 12.84 21.14
CA LEU A 48 9.56 12.54 19.90
C LEU A 48 10.82 13.42 19.79
N LYS A 49 11.97 12.77 19.59
CA LYS A 49 13.20 13.40 19.07
C LYS A 49 13.34 13.07 17.59
N ARG A 50 14.19 13.77 16.84
CA ARG A 50 14.46 13.46 15.43
C ARG A 50 14.68 11.96 15.22
N GLY A 51 13.86 11.33 14.37
CA GLY A 51 13.87 9.88 14.18
C GLY A 51 12.59 9.29 13.57
N ILE A 52 12.57 7.97 13.46
CA ILE A 52 11.46 7.16 12.96
C ILE A 52 10.79 6.44 14.13
N TYR A 53 9.46 6.51 14.17
CA TYR A 53 8.65 5.97 15.26
C TYR A 53 7.51 5.12 14.70
N LEU A 54 7.04 4.17 15.50
CA LEU A 54 5.87 3.35 15.22
C LEU A 54 4.80 3.62 16.26
N ALA A 55 3.66 4.15 15.82
CA ALA A 55 2.47 4.40 16.63
C ALA A 55 1.43 3.29 16.41
N ALA A 56 0.81 2.84 17.50
CA ALA A 56 -0.29 1.89 17.49
C ALA A 56 -1.60 2.58 17.87
N VAL A 57 -2.51 2.74 16.91
CA VAL A 57 -3.84 3.32 17.09
C VAL A 57 -4.87 2.19 17.13
N PHE A 58 -5.30 1.84 18.34
CA PHE A 58 -6.39 0.91 18.57
C PHE A 58 -7.63 1.74 18.88
N TYR A 59 -8.72 1.53 18.15
CA TYR A 59 -9.93 2.32 18.31
C TYR A 59 -11.17 1.45 18.42
N HIS A 60 -12.18 1.99 19.10
CA HIS A 60 -13.53 1.46 19.14
C HIS A 60 -14.49 2.65 19.09
N ARG A 61 -15.27 2.76 18.01
CA ARG A 61 -16.10 3.94 17.71
C ARG A 61 -15.22 5.20 17.69
N ASP A 62 -15.45 6.14 18.60
CA ASP A 62 -14.68 7.40 18.72
C ASP A 62 -13.71 7.41 19.92
N SER A 63 -13.45 6.24 20.51
CA SER A 63 -12.47 6.07 21.60
C SER A 63 -11.20 5.39 21.12
N LEU A 64 -10.06 5.84 21.62
CA LEU A 64 -8.74 5.28 21.39
C LEU A 64 -8.22 4.59 22.64
N LEU A 65 -7.46 3.52 22.45
CA LEU A 65 -6.58 2.99 23.49
C LEU A 65 -5.40 3.96 23.68
N VAL A 66 -5.23 4.42 24.91
CA VAL A 66 -4.09 5.22 25.36
C VAL A 66 -3.38 4.51 26.51
N THR A 67 -2.13 4.86 26.73
CA THR A 67 -1.34 4.41 27.87
C THR A 67 -1.92 4.96 29.19
N ALA A 68 -1.43 4.46 30.34
CA ALA A 68 -1.81 4.98 31.65
C ALA A 68 -1.50 6.49 31.84
N GLU A 69 -0.63 7.05 31.00
CA GLU A 69 -0.26 8.47 30.99
C GLU A 69 -1.07 9.28 29.94
N ASP A 70 -2.19 8.75 29.46
CA ASP A 70 -3.08 9.38 28.48
C ASP A 70 -2.39 9.68 27.12
N GLN A 71 -1.44 8.83 26.70
CA GLN A 71 -0.71 8.97 25.43
C GLN A 71 -0.98 7.83 24.44
N ILE A 72 -0.86 8.10 23.13
CA ILE A 72 -0.89 7.05 22.10
C ILE A 72 0.34 6.13 22.30
N PRO A 73 0.18 4.79 22.27
CA PRO A 73 1.31 3.86 22.33
C PRO A 73 2.29 4.05 21.16
N ILE A 74 3.51 4.48 21.46
CA ILE A 74 4.55 4.76 20.46
C ILE A 74 5.86 4.11 20.90
N VAL A 75 6.60 3.53 19.96
CA VAL A 75 7.97 3.04 20.15
C VAL A 75 8.91 3.65 19.11
N GLU A 76 10.18 3.78 19.46
CA GLU A 76 11.23 4.21 18.53
C GLU A 76 11.60 3.06 17.59
N VAL A 77 11.81 3.39 16.31
CA VAL A 77 12.31 2.47 15.29
C VAL A 77 13.78 2.74 15.05
N ASP A 78 14.13 3.98 14.70
CA ASP A 78 15.49 4.37 14.32
C ASP A 78 15.70 5.87 14.64
N ASP A 79 16.93 6.25 14.96
CA ASP A 79 17.34 7.64 15.16
C ASP A 79 17.82 8.31 13.84
N SER A 80 17.89 7.53 12.76
CA SER A 80 18.43 7.96 11.46
C SER A 80 17.48 7.74 10.28
N TYR A 81 17.68 8.50 9.20
CA TYR A 81 16.95 8.40 7.93
C TYR A 81 17.81 7.73 6.86
N SER A 82 17.33 6.65 6.25
CA SER A 82 17.84 6.19 4.97
C SER A 82 17.17 6.94 3.82
N SER A 83 17.85 7.07 2.67
CA SER A 83 17.25 7.57 1.43
C SER A 83 16.15 6.64 0.89
N SER A 84 16.06 5.41 1.37
CA SER A 84 15.11 4.37 0.96
C SER A 84 13.83 4.31 1.81
N LEU A 85 13.57 5.29 2.69
CA LEU A 85 12.46 5.24 3.65
C LEU A 85 11.12 4.82 3.04
N MET A 86 10.78 5.28 1.83
CA MET A 86 9.51 4.92 1.21
C MET A 86 9.46 3.46 0.80
N GLN A 87 10.55 2.89 0.27
CA GLN A 87 10.62 1.46 -0.07
C GLN A 87 10.54 0.59 1.19
N ASP A 88 11.21 1.01 2.27
CA ASP A 88 11.17 0.31 3.56
C ASP A 88 9.79 0.41 4.21
N PHE A 89 9.13 1.56 4.09
CA PHE A 89 7.74 1.74 4.49
C PHE A 89 6.79 0.83 3.70
N LEU A 90 6.91 0.77 2.37
CA LEU A 90 6.08 -0.10 1.54
C LEU A 90 6.29 -1.58 1.88
N TRP A 91 7.53 -1.99 2.13
CA TRP A 91 7.82 -3.32 2.68
C TRP A 91 7.15 -3.54 4.05
N PHE A 92 7.28 -2.58 4.97
CA PHE A 92 6.68 -2.64 6.30
C PHE A 92 5.14 -2.75 6.23
N THR A 93 4.50 -2.09 5.28
CA THR A 93 3.03 -2.14 5.14
C THR A 93 2.52 -3.54 4.81
N LYS A 94 3.31 -4.36 4.09
CA LYS A 94 3.00 -5.78 3.83
C LYS A 94 2.93 -6.61 5.11
N LEU A 95 3.62 -6.19 6.18
CA LEU A 95 3.56 -6.87 7.48
C LEU A 95 2.15 -6.83 8.09
N SER A 96 1.32 -5.87 7.68
CA SER A 96 -0.11 -5.80 8.04
C SER A 96 -0.89 -7.07 7.68
N CYS A 97 -0.39 -7.85 6.74
CA CYS A 97 -1.00 -9.10 6.28
C CYS A 97 -0.39 -10.36 6.94
N MET A 98 0.59 -10.19 7.83
CA MET A 98 1.41 -11.30 8.35
C MET A 98 1.99 -11.03 9.75
N TRP A 99 1.28 -10.29 10.60
CA TRP A 99 1.81 -9.90 11.91
C TRP A 99 2.28 -11.08 12.79
N GLU A 100 1.66 -12.26 12.64
CA GLU A 100 2.02 -13.50 13.32
C GLU A 100 3.46 -13.95 13.00
N ASP A 101 3.94 -13.64 11.80
CA ASP A 101 5.26 -14.05 11.31
C ASP A 101 6.38 -13.06 11.73
N VAL A 102 6.05 -11.92 12.35
CA VAL A 102 7.05 -10.90 12.75
C VAL A 102 8.12 -11.46 13.68
N ARG A 103 7.74 -12.28 14.66
CA ARG A 103 8.69 -12.91 15.58
C ARG A 103 9.67 -13.80 14.82
N TRP A 104 9.16 -14.61 13.91
CA TRP A 104 9.98 -15.52 13.09
C TRP A 104 10.90 -14.73 12.16
N LEU A 105 10.38 -13.72 11.44
CA LEU A 105 11.19 -12.86 10.59
C LEU A 105 12.33 -12.20 11.38
N ARG A 106 12.03 -11.62 12.55
CA ARG A 106 13.04 -10.95 13.38
C ARG A 106 14.15 -11.90 13.85
N GLN A 107 13.78 -13.09 14.33
CA GLN A 107 14.76 -14.08 14.85
C GLN A 107 15.69 -14.61 13.76
N SER A 108 15.24 -14.57 12.52
CA SER A 108 15.94 -15.16 11.39
C SER A 108 17.03 -14.27 10.83
N MET A 109 17.07 -13.00 11.25
CA MET A 109 18.08 -12.06 10.79
C MET A 109 19.19 -11.92 11.85
N SER A 110 20.41 -12.39 11.57
CA SER A 110 21.61 -12.14 12.39
C SER A 110 22.23 -10.77 12.06
N VAL A 111 21.47 -9.70 12.29
CA VAL A 111 21.73 -8.36 11.70
C VAL A 111 22.66 -7.51 12.54
N SER A 112 23.01 -7.95 13.74
CA SER A 112 23.77 -7.15 14.70
C SER A 112 25.05 -6.53 14.12
N MET A 113 25.62 -7.12 13.06
CA MET A 113 26.86 -6.68 12.39
C MET A 113 26.72 -6.38 10.87
N SER A 114 25.50 -6.35 10.29
CA SER A 114 25.35 -6.15 8.83
C SER A 114 25.66 -4.72 8.38
N SER A 115 26.43 -4.55 7.31
CA SER A 115 26.71 -3.24 6.70
C SER A 115 25.58 -2.71 5.80
N SER A 116 24.50 -3.48 5.60
CA SER A 116 23.36 -3.09 4.77
C SER A 116 22.38 -2.21 5.54
N SER A 117 22.33 -0.91 5.22
CA SER A 117 21.42 0.05 5.87
C SER A 117 19.94 -0.32 5.71
N THR A 118 19.54 -0.84 4.55
CA THR A 118 18.17 -1.34 4.30
C THR A 118 17.82 -2.53 5.19
N LEU A 119 18.74 -3.49 5.35
CA LEU A 119 18.52 -4.65 6.22
C LEU A 119 18.41 -4.22 7.69
N GLN A 120 19.25 -3.28 8.13
CA GLN A 120 19.19 -2.67 9.46
C GLN A 120 17.85 -1.96 9.70
N ALA A 121 17.40 -1.12 8.75
CA ALA A 121 16.14 -0.40 8.86
C ALA A 121 14.94 -1.36 9.00
N ARG A 122 14.86 -2.40 8.16
CA ARG A 122 13.79 -3.40 8.22
C ARG A 122 13.84 -4.24 9.50
N HIS A 123 15.04 -4.60 9.98
CA HIS A 123 15.21 -5.28 11.27
C HIS A 123 14.74 -4.42 12.45
N LYS A 124 15.08 -3.12 12.43
CA LYS A 124 14.62 -2.15 13.43
C LYS A 124 13.09 -2.00 13.39
N MET A 125 12.48 -1.94 12.21
CA MET A 125 11.02 -1.94 12.06
C MET A 125 10.35 -3.21 12.63
N LEU A 126 10.92 -4.40 12.37
CA LEU A 126 10.45 -5.66 12.96
C LEU A 126 10.63 -5.69 14.48
N THR A 127 11.72 -5.12 14.98
CA THR A 127 12.01 -5.02 16.41
C THR A 127 10.98 -4.12 17.10
N ALA A 128 10.71 -2.95 16.54
CA ALA A 128 9.69 -2.01 17.02
C ALA A 128 8.29 -2.63 16.97
N ALA A 129 7.91 -3.29 15.87
CA ALA A 129 6.63 -3.99 15.76
C ALA A 129 6.51 -5.09 16.83
N GLY A 130 7.53 -5.92 17.01
CA GLY A 130 7.55 -6.96 18.04
C GLY A 130 7.52 -6.39 19.46
N GLN A 131 8.12 -5.23 19.69
CA GLN A 131 8.05 -4.51 20.97
C GLN A 131 6.61 -4.03 21.24
N LEU A 132 5.94 -3.42 20.27
CA LEU A 132 4.53 -3.03 20.41
C LEU A 132 3.63 -4.25 20.66
N GLN A 133 3.83 -5.34 19.91
CA GLN A 133 3.06 -6.57 20.11
C GLN A 133 3.18 -7.09 21.55
N ASN A 134 4.40 -7.07 22.10
CA ASN A 134 4.65 -7.49 23.48
C ASN A 134 4.02 -6.53 24.51
N LEU A 135 4.22 -5.21 24.35
CA LEU A 135 3.73 -4.21 25.31
C LEU A 135 2.20 -4.10 25.32
N LEU A 136 1.57 -4.30 24.16
CA LEU A 136 0.11 -4.28 24.00
C LEU A 136 -0.53 -5.67 24.20
N GLY A 137 0.26 -6.73 24.39
CA GLY A 137 -0.28 -8.08 24.60
C GLY A 137 -1.07 -8.62 23.40
N THR A 138 -0.76 -8.19 22.16
CA THR A 138 -1.45 -8.65 20.97
C THR A 138 -0.48 -8.89 19.81
N HIS A 139 -0.74 -9.93 19.02
CA HIS A 139 0.02 -10.18 17.80
C HIS A 139 -0.46 -9.34 16.62
N ASN A 140 -1.65 -8.74 16.65
CA ASN A 140 -2.19 -8.02 15.49
C ASN A 140 -2.21 -6.50 15.76
N LEU A 141 -1.40 -5.74 15.02
CA LEU A 141 -1.33 -4.27 15.16
C LEU A 141 -2.30 -3.53 14.24
N GLY A 142 -3.08 -4.24 13.42
CA GLY A 142 -4.03 -3.67 12.45
C GLY A 142 -3.44 -3.44 11.07
N ARG A 143 -3.89 -2.39 10.37
CA ARG A 143 -3.35 -2.00 9.06
C ARG A 143 -2.44 -0.80 9.21
N VAL A 144 -1.34 -0.75 8.47
CA VAL A 144 -0.50 0.44 8.37
C VAL A 144 -1.26 1.51 7.57
N HIS A 145 -1.29 2.75 8.08
CA HIS A 145 -1.86 3.90 7.40
C HIS A 145 -1.14 4.13 6.07
N TYR A 146 -1.82 4.65 5.06
CA TYR A 146 -1.32 4.64 3.69
C TYR A 146 -0.07 5.51 3.44
N GLU A 147 0.21 6.46 4.32
CA GLU A 147 1.39 7.31 4.26
C GLU A 147 2.00 7.53 5.65
N PRO A 148 3.34 7.67 5.75
CA PRO A 148 3.98 8.10 6.98
C PRO A 148 3.65 9.56 7.27
N ILE A 149 3.39 9.88 8.55
CA ILE A 149 3.25 11.27 8.98
C ILE A 149 4.64 11.84 9.21
N LYS A 150 4.97 12.95 8.55
CA LYS A 150 6.27 13.61 8.65
C LYS A 150 6.09 15.03 9.14
N ASP A 151 6.96 15.49 10.03
CA ASP A 151 7.03 16.90 10.44
C ASP A 151 8.28 17.60 9.91
N ARG A 152 8.36 18.92 10.14
CA ARG A 152 9.50 19.75 9.74
C ARG A 152 10.74 19.53 10.59
N HIS A 153 10.60 18.90 11.75
CA HIS A 153 11.71 18.62 12.68
C HIS A 153 12.46 17.34 12.32
N GLY A 154 12.02 16.64 11.26
CA GLY A 154 12.59 15.36 10.87
C GLY A 154 12.17 14.28 11.85
N ASN A 155 10.89 14.25 12.25
CA ASN A 155 10.26 13.07 12.82
C ASN A 155 9.39 12.40 11.75
N VAL A 156 9.42 11.07 11.72
CA VAL A 156 8.53 10.26 10.88
C VAL A 156 7.78 9.27 11.75
N LEU A 157 6.46 9.28 11.65
CA LEU A 157 5.57 8.40 12.38
C LEU A 157 4.91 7.42 11.40
N LEU A 158 5.27 6.15 11.56
CA LEU A 158 4.55 5.03 10.97
C LEU A 158 3.35 4.73 11.86
N VAL A 159 2.16 4.64 11.29
CA VAL A 159 0.93 4.49 12.09
C VAL A 159 0.26 3.19 11.74
N THR A 160 0.01 2.33 12.73
CA THR A 160 -0.88 1.17 12.58
C THR A 160 -2.25 1.49 13.17
N ILE A 161 -3.31 1.00 12.53
CA ILE A 161 -4.69 1.31 12.88
C ILE A 161 -5.47 0.01 12.98
N ARG A 162 -6.08 -0.24 14.14
CA ARG A 162 -6.89 -1.43 14.39
C ARG A 162 -8.23 -1.07 14.99
N ASP A 163 -9.30 -1.44 14.30
CA ASP A 163 -10.65 -1.45 14.88
C ASP A 163 -10.77 -2.65 15.81
N ILE A 164 -11.33 -2.41 16.99
CA ILE A 164 -11.52 -3.40 18.04
C ILE A 164 -13.03 -3.54 18.27
N GLU A 165 -13.57 -4.73 18.02
CA GLU A 165 -15.02 -5.00 18.11
C GLU A 165 -15.58 -4.83 19.52
N SER A 166 -14.77 -5.09 20.55
CA SER A 166 -15.15 -4.99 21.96
C SER A 166 -14.00 -4.49 22.82
N GLN A 167 -14.30 -3.62 23.78
CA GLN A 167 -13.32 -3.04 24.70
C GLN A 167 -12.80 -4.04 25.76
N HIS A 168 -12.94 -5.35 25.54
CA HIS A 168 -12.47 -6.35 26.50
C HIS A 168 -10.97 -6.16 26.79
N SER A 169 -10.64 -6.23 28.08
CA SER A 169 -9.42 -5.78 28.73
C SER A 169 -8.18 -6.64 28.44
N LEU A 170 -7.87 -6.86 27.16
CA LEU A 170 -6.63 -7.52 26.74
C LEU A 170 -5.43 -6.55 26.76
N PHE A 171 -5.69 -5.25 26.86
CA PHE A 171 -4.68 -4.21 26.79
C PHE A 171 -4.49 -3.55 28.17
N SER A 172 -3.24 -3.33 28.57
CA SER A 172 -2.86 -2.60 29.79
C SER A 172 -3.14 -1.09 29.74
N GLY A 173 -3.95 -0.63 28.77
CA GLY A 173 -4.25 0.76 28.49
C GLY A 173 -5.65 1.19 28.91
N LYS A 174 -5.90 2.49 28.82
CA LYS A 174 -7.17 3.16 29.10
C LYS A 174 -7.84 3.54 27.78
N TRP A 175 -9.17 3.53 27.73
CA TRP A 175 -9.92 4.06 26.60
C TRP A 175 -10.23 5.54 26.79
N MET A 176 -9.93 6.36 25.79
CA MET A 176 -10.14 7.80 25.80
C MET A 176 -10.80 8.28 24.51
N GLN A 177 -11.80 9.14 24.63
CA GLN A 177 -12.43 9.81 23.48
C GLN A 177 -11.42 10.64 22.70
N VAL A 178 -11.47 10.57 21.37
CA VAL A 178 -10.57 11.34 20.48
C VAL A 178 -10.62 12.84 20.80
N THR A 179 -11.83 13.39 21.02
CA THR A 179 -12.04 14.80 21.37
C THR A 179 -11.38 15.19 22.69
N LYS A 180 -11.37 14.27 23.67
CA LYS A 180 -10.69 14.49 24.96
C LYS A 180 -9.18 14.55 24.76
N LEU A 181 -8.62 13.62 23.99
CA LEU A 181 -7.18 13.59 23.68
C LEU A 181 -6.74 14.87 22.94
N GLN A 182 -7.55 15.33 21.99
CA GLN A 182 -7.35 16.59 21.27
C GLN A 182 -7.41 17.81 22.20
N SER A 183 -8.37 17.83 23.14
CA SER A 183 -8.52 18.95 24.10
C SER A 183 -7.40 19.05 25.14
N GLN A 184 -6.83 17.90 25.55
CA GLN A 184 -5.73 17.84 26.51
C GLN A 184 -4.41 18.33 25.88
N ARG A 185 -4.28 18.18 24.56
CA ARG A 185 -3.18 18.75 23.76
C ARG A 185 -3.45 20.22 23.48
N LYS A 186 -3.32 21.08 24.49
CA LYS A 186 -3.07 22.51 24.28
C LYS A 186 -1.63 22.63 23.76
N SER A 187 -1.51 22.76 22.44
CA SER A 187 -0.30 22.61 21.63
C SER A 187 0.99 23.19 22.24
N LEU A 188 2.02 22.36 22.37
CA LEU A 188 3.42 22.80 22.56
C LEU A 188 4.07 23.25 21.22
N SER A 189 3.41 22.99 20.09
CA SER A 189 3.81 23.44 18.75
C SER A 189 3.01 24.66 18.30
N THR A 190 3.60 25.53 17.49
CA THR A 190 2.86 26.59 16.81
C THR A 190 1.95 25.97 15.74
N PRO A 191 0.76 26.53 15.46
CA PRO A 191 -0.13 26.05 14.40
C PRO A 191 0.55 25.95 13.03
N GLU A 192 1.62 26.71 12.81
CA GLU A 192 2.38 26.76 11.56
C GLU A 192 3.34 25.58 11.37
N GLU A 193 3.84 24.98 12.47
CA GLU A 193 4.80 23.88 12.44
C GLU A 193 4.47 22.80 13.48
N PRO A 194 3.40 22.02 13.26
CA PRO A 194 3.01 20.95 14.18
C PRO A 194 4.03 19.79 14.16
N TYR A 195 4.30 19.21 15.33
CA TYR A 195 5.06 17.96 15.42
C TYR A 195 4.25 16.79 14.85
N ALA A 196 4.93 15.71 14.42
CA ALA A 196 4.28 14.56 13.78
C ALA A 196 3.18 13.91 14.65
N LEU A 197 3.35 13.93 15.98
CA LEU A 197 2.35 13.45 16.93
C LEU A 197 1.13 14.39 17.03
N ASP A 198 1.34 15.70 16.92
CA ASP A 198 0.24 16.66 16.89
C ASP A 198 -0.55 16.51 15.59
N ILE A 199 0.13 16.33 14.46
CA ILE A 199 -0.51 16.00 13.17
C ILE A 199 -1.38 14.75 13.31
N LEU A 200 -0.85 13.65 13.88
CA LEU A 200 -1.63 12.41 14.10
C LEU A 200 -2.90 12.66 14.93
N ILE A 201 -2.79 13.42 16.02
CA ILE A 201 -3.93 13.67 16.91
C ILE A 201 -4.97 14.58 16.25
N ILE A 202 -4.53 15.60 15.51
CA ILE A 202 -5.40 16.52 14.77
C ILE A 202 -6.14 15.77 13.66
N THR A 203 -5.45 14.95 12.86
CA THR A 203 -6.03 14.23 11.71
C THR A 203 -6.61 12.86 12.06
N MET A 204 -6.68 12.52 13.36
CA MET A 204 -7.11 11.21 13.83
C MET A 204 -8.47 10.78 13.24
N GLN A 205 -9.45 11.68 13.23
CA GLN A 205 -10.79 11.36 12.71
C GLN A 205 -10.76 11.04 11.21
N ASP A 206 -9.96 11.75 10.42
CA ASP A 206 -9.78 11.50 8.99
C ASP A 206 -9.08 10.16 8.74
N ILE A 207 -8.05 9.85 9.54
CA ILE A 207 -7.34 8.57 9.51
C ILE A 207 -8.29 7.40 9.80
N LEU A 208 -9.11 7.51 10.84
CA LEU A 208 -10.12 6.50 11.20
C LEU A 208 -11.23 6.40 10.14
N ALA A 209 -11.65 7.52 9.54
CA ALA A 209 -12.62 7.54 8.46
C ALA A 209 -12.08 6.85 7.20
N TYR A 210 -10.84 7.14 6.81
CA TYR A 210 -10.15 6.44 5.72
C TYR A 210 -10.13 4.94 5.96
N GLN A 211 -9.73 4.52 7.17
CA GLN A 211 -9.59 3.10 7.50
C GLN A 211 -10.93 2.34 7.43
N ARG A 212 -12.03 2.95 7.88
CA ARG A 212 -13.37 2.35 7.77
C ARG A 212 -13.84 2.24 6.32
N ARG A 213 -13.51 3.24 5.50
CA ARG A 213 -13.94 3.30 4.09
C ARG A 213 -13.10 2.40 3.20
N SER A 214 -11.82 2.19 3.51
CA SER A 214 -10.93 1.32 2.74
C SER A 214 -11.30 -0.17 2.82
N THR A 215 -12.07 -0.56 3.83
CA THR A 215 -12.60 -1.93 3.98
C THR A 215 -13.99 -2.11 3.38
N HIS A 216 -14.64 -1.04 2.92
CA HIS A 216 -15.99 -1.12 2.38
C HIS A 216 -15.99 -1.76 0.99
N ARG A 217 -16.88 -2.72 0.77
CA ARG A 217 -17.05 -3.41 -0.51
C ARG A 217 -18.22 -2.80 -1.28
N LEU A 218 -18.05 -2.63 -2.58
CA LEU A 218 -19.16 -2.24 -3.46
C LEU A 218 -20.21 -3.36 -3.55
N ALA A 219 -21.46 -2.97 -3.78
CA ALA A 219 -22.51 -3.93 -4.12
C ALA A 219 -22.19 -4.60 -5.48
N PRO A 220 -22.60 -5.86 -5.71
CA PRO A 220 -22.44 -6.52 -7.00
C PRO A 220 -23.02 -5.67 -8.14
N GLY A 221 -22.36 -5.64 -9.29
CA GLY A 221 -22.81 -4.91 -10.47
C GLY A 221 -21.68 -4.50 -11.42
N LEU A 222 -22.09 -3.89 -12.52
CA LEU A 222 -21.20 -3.32 -13.52
C LEU A 222 -21.00 -1.84 -13.21
N TYR A 223 -19.75 -1.39 -13.22
CA TYR A 223 -19.36 -0.02 -12.89
C TYR A 223 -18.49 0.59 -13.98
N LEU A 224 -18.53 1.91 -14.10
CA LEU A 224 -17.61 2.70 -14.90
C LEU A 224 -16.57 3.34 -13.98
N GLY A 225 -15.30 2.97 -14.13
CA GLY A 225 -14.18 3.51 -13.35
C GLY A 225 -13.33 4.51 -14.12
N TYR A 226 -12.91 5.58 -13.46
CA TYR A 226 -12.00 6.59 -14.00
C TYR A 226 -10.57 6.32 -13.56
N LEU A 227 -9.67 6.06 -14.51
CA LEU A 227 -8.25 5.86 -14.24
C LEU A 227 -7.47 7.16 -14.47
N LYS A 228 -7.02 7.77 -13.37
CA LYS A 228 -6.18 8.97 -13.38
C LYS A 228 -5.03 8.80 -12.40
N LEU A 229 -3.82 9.01 -12.89
CA LEU A 229 -2.60 8.92 -12.10
C LEU A 229 -1.87 10.26 -12.00
N SER A 230 -1.00 10.32 -11.01
CA SER A 230 0.04 11.34 -10.87
C SER A 230 1.37 10.67 -10.56
N SER A 231 2.45 11.19 -11.13
CA SER A 231 3.81 10.75 -10.83
C SER A 231 4.51 11.77 -9.94
N SER A 232 5.31 11.26 -9.02
CA SER A 232 6.27 12.02 -8.21
C SER A 232 7.66 11.38 -8.33
N VAL A 233 8.70 12.00 -7.77
CA VAL A 233 10.09 11.51 -7.85
C VAL A 233 10.20 10.05 -7.40
N ASP A 234 9.51 9.69 -6.32
CA ASP A 234 9.70 8.39 -5.67
C ASP A 234 8.56 7.39 -5.90
N GLN A 235 7.43 7.83 -6.48
CA GLN A 235 6.23 6.99 -6.57
C GLN A 235 5.21 7.48 -7.60
N ILE A 236 4.44 6.53 -8.12
CA ILE A 236 3.20 6.76 -8.87
C ILE A 236 2.02 6.66 -7.89
N LYS A 237 1.06 7.57 -8.03
CA LYS A 237 -0.18 7.63 -7.24
C LYS A 237 -1.40 7.53 -8.13
N VAL A 238 -2.46 6.94 -7.61
CA VAL A 238 -3.77 6.81 -8.24
C VAL A 238 -4.79 7.73 -7.57
N LEU A 239 -5.60 8.38 -8.38
CA LEU A 239 -6.71 9.20 -7.92
C LEU A 239 -7.89 8.31 -7.50
N VAL A 240 -8.30 8.45 -6.25
CA VAL A 240 -9.46 7.73 -5.68
C VAL A 240 -10.36 8.70 -4.94
N SER A 241 -11.62 8.30 -4.71
CA SER A 241 -12.52 9.04 -3.83
C SER A 241 -12.18 8.73 -2.37
N GLN A 242 -12.24 9.73 -1.49
CA GLN A 242 -12.15 9.50 -0.04
C GLN A 242 -13.29 8.64 0.50
N ARG A 243 -14.40 8.49 -0.24
CA ARG A 243 -15.55 7.67 0.17
C ARG A 243 -15.31 6.18 -0.04
N THR A 244 -14.50 5.82 -1.05
CA THR A 244 -14.19 4.44 -1.45
C THR A 244 -12.73 4.35 -1.91
N PRO A 245 -11.76 4.51 -0.99
CA PRO A 245 -10.34 4.66 -1.36
C PRO A 245 -9.69 3.36 -1.89
N ASN A 246 -10.38 2.22 -1.75
CA ASN A 246 -9.99 0.91 -2.29
C ASN A 246 -10.51 0.66 -3.73
N MET A 247 -11.15 1.66 -4.33
CA MET A 247 -11.68 1.61 -5.70
C MET A 247 -11.29 2.89 -6.45
N LEU A 248 -11.18 2.80 -7.77
CA LEU A 248 -11.10 3.99 -8.63
C LEU A 248 -12.34 4.88 -8.42
N CYS A 249 -12.23 6.16 -8.77
CA CYS A 249 -13.43 7.01 -8.87
C CYS A 249 -14.41 6.36 -9.85
N HIS A 250 -15.68 6.20 -9.49
CA HIS A 250 -16.59 5.37 -10.28
C HIS A 250 -18.05 5.82 -10.22
N THR A 251 -18.84 5.27 -11.13
CA THR A 251 -20.31 5.30 -11.12
C THR A 251 -20.83 3.91 -11.45
N ARG A 252 -21.97 3.53 -10.87
CA ARG A 252 -22.63 2.25 -11.18
C ARG A 252 -23.38 2.36 -12.50
N ILE A 253 -23.17 1.40 -13.40
CA ILE A 253 -23.87 1.29 -14.70
C ILE A 253 -25.18 0.53 -14.50
N ARG A 254 -25.10 -0.69 -13.94
CA ARG A 254 -26.26 -1.56 -13.69
C ARG A 254 -25.99 -2.64 -12.64
N ASP A 255 -27.05 -3.32 -12.20
CA ASP A 255 -26.98 -4.41 -11.21
C ASP A 255 -26.31 -5.68 -11.74
N ASN A 256 -26.47 -5.99 -13.03
CA ASN A 256 -25.83 -7.15 -13.66
C ASN A 256 -24.38 -6.81 -14.06
N ALA A 257 -23.42 -7.49 -13.43
CA ALA A 257 -21.99 -7.28 -13.64
C ALA A 257 -21.45 -7.79 -14.99
N ASN A 258 -22.22 -8.63 -15.70
CA ASN A 258 -21.76 -9.29 -16.92
C ASN A 258 -21.93 -8.39 -18.15
N VAL A 259 -20.91 -8.34 -18.99
CA VAL A 259 -20.96 -7.76 -20.33
C VAL A 259 -21.15 -8.90 -21.32
N SER A 260 -22.18 -8.81 -22.16
CA SER A 260 -22.44 -9.82 -23.19
C SER A 260 -21.40 -9.76 -24.32
N ARG A 261 -21.31 -10.81 -25.13
CA ARG A 261 -20.43 -10.81 -26.30
C ARG A 261 -20.79 -9.68 -27.27
N GLU A 262 -22.09 -9.50 -27.54
CA GLU A 262 -22.59 -8.45 -28.44
C GLU A 262 -22.25 -7.05 -27.92
N GLU A 263 -22.40 -6.83 -26.61
CA GLU A 263 -22.03 -5.57 -25.95
C GLU A 263 -20.52 -5.31 -26.03
N TRP A 264 -19.71 -6.34 -25.83
CA TRP A 264 -18.25 -6.23 -25.91
C TRP A 264 -17.77 -5.96 -27.35
N ASP A 265 -18.30 -6.69 -28.33
CA ASP A 265 -17.99 -6.49 -29.75
C ASP A 265 -18.37 -5.08 -30.21
N TRP A 266 -19.47 -4.53 -29.67
CA TRP A 266 -19.84 -3.15 -29.88
C TRP A 266 -18.82 -2.16 -29.29
N ILE A 267 -18.34 -2.37 -28.05
CA ILE A 267 -17.27 -1.54 -27.45
C ILE A 267 -15.99 -1.60 -28.29
N GLN A 268 -15.60 -2.79 -28.78
CA GLN A 268 -14.43 -2.93 -29.67
C GLN A 268 -14.61 -2.17 -30.98
N THR A 269 -15.81 -2.21 -31.55
CA THR A 269 -16.13 -1.50 -32.79
C THR A 269 -16.09 0.02 -32.58
N LEU A 270 -16.63 0.53 -31.47
CA LEU A 270 -16.52 1.94 -31.07
C LEU A 270 -15.04 2.35 -30.91
N ALA A 271 -14.22 1.45 -30.34
CA ALA A 271 -12.79 1.67 -30.19
C ALA A 271 -12.06 1.83 -31.53
N ALA A 272 -12.43 1.00 -32.52
CA ALA A 272 -11.88 1.03 -33.87
C ALA A 272 -12.46 2.15 -34.75
N ALA A 273 -13.73 2.54 -34.55
CA ALA A 273 -14.38 3.60 -35.33
C ALA A 273 -13.76 4.98 -35.05
N GLY A 274 -13.34 5.23 -33.81
CA GLY A 274 -12.53 6.41 -33.46
C GLY A 274 -11.20 6.51 -34.23
N GLU A 275 -10.74 5.44 -34.90
CA GLU A 275 -9.58 5.46 -35.80
C GLU A 275 -9.93 6.02 -37.20
N LYS A 276 -11.21 5.90 -37.66
CA LYS A 276 -11.65 6.24 -39.03
C LYS A 276 -12.31 7.62 -39.17
N GLU A 277 -12.91 8.16 -38.12
CA GLU A 277 -13.57 9.49 -38.16
C GLU A 277 -12.62 10.69 -38.39
N ARG A 278 -11.31 10.45 -38.56
CA ARG A 278 -10.34 11.50 -38.93
C ARG A 278 -10.00 11.57 -40.41
N SER A 279 -10.56 10.69 -41.27
CA SER A 279 -10.32 10.74 -42.72
C SER A 279 -11.49 11.23 -43.57
N ASP A 280 -12.74 11.07 -43.14
CA ASP A 280 -13.90 11.55 -43.91
C ASP A 280 -15.01 12.03 -42.98
N SER A 281 -15.19 13.35 -42.91
CA SER A 281 -16.31 14.00 -42.24
C SER A 281 -17.53 14.05 -43.16
N GLU A 282 -18.68 13.60 -42.63
CA GLU A 282 -20.03 14.19 -42.77
C GLU A 282 -21.24 13.24 -42.93
N GLU A 283 -21.11 11.90 -42.99
CA GLU A 283 -22.29 11.05 -43.27
C GLU A 283 -22.67 9.96 -42.24
N VAL A 284 -22.02 9.85 -41.07
CA VAL A 284 -22.23 8.69 -40.16
C VAL A 284 -23.25 8.92 -39.04
N GLU A 285 -23.61 10.16 -38.71
CA GLU A 285 -24.49 10.46 -37.55
C GLU A 285 -25.89 9.84 -37.65
N SER A 286 -26.40 9.51 -38.84
CA SER A 286 -27.77 9.04 -39.03
C SER A 286 -27.97 7.51 -39.02
N ARG A 287 -26.89 6.71 -39.02
CA ARG A 287 -26.98 5.23 -39.12
C ARG A 287 -26.72 4.46 -37.82
N ALA A 288 -26.15 5.12 -36.80
CA ALA A 288 -25.72 4.47 -35.56
C ALA A 288 -26.85 4.23 -34.54
N GLU A 289 -27.95 5.00 -34.58
CA GLU A 289 -28.99 4.95 -33.55
C GLU A 289 -29.88 3.69 -33.62
N SER A 290 -30.06 3.10 -34.81
CA SER A 290 -31.04 2.00 -35.01
C SER A 290 -30.60 0.63 -34.45
N HIS A 291 -29.33 0.45 -34.06
CA HIS A 291 -28.77 -0.81 -33.56
C HIS A 291 -27.95 -0.66 -32.28
N ALA A 292 -28.05 0.48 -31.58
CA ALA A 292 -27.29 0.71 -30.36
C ALA A 292 -27.75 -0.25 -29.24
N PRO A 293 -26.84 -1.05 -28.62
CA PRO A 293 -27.20 -1.92 -27.52
C PRO A 293 -27.68 -1.10 -26.31
N LEU A 294 -28.47 -1.68 -25.40
CA LEU A 294 -28.92 -1.01 -24.17
C LEU A 294 -27.75 -0.37 -23.39
N LEU A 295 -26.60 -1.05 -23.39
CA LEU A 295 -25.37 -0.57 -22.77
C LEU A 295 -24.93 0.82 -23.26
N TYR A 296 -25.25 1.21 -24.49
CA TYR A 296 -24.97 2.55 -25.02
C TYR A 296 -25.60 3.65 -24.14
N TYR A 297 -26.90 3.55 -23.89
CA TYR A 297 -27.64 4.53 -23.09
C TYR A 297 -27.23 4.49 -21.61
N GLU A 298 -26.96 3.30 -21.09
CA GLU A 298 -26.45 3.11 -19.72
C GLU A 298 -25.08 3.78 -19.54
N LEU A 299 -24.19 3.62 -20.52
CA LEU A 299 -22.87 4.24 -20.53
C LEU A 299 -22.95 5.76 -20.65
N GLN A 300 -23.76 6.30 -21.56
CA GLN A 300 -23.95 7.76 -21.68
C GLN A 300 -24.38 8.39 -20.36
N THR A 301 -25.35 7.76 -19.67
CA THR A 301 -25.82 8.22 -18.37
C THR A 301 -24.71 8.12 -17.32
N SER A 302 -23.99 7.01 -17.31
CA SER A 302 -22.91 6.73 -16.36
C SER A 302 -21.71 7.67 -16.54
N ILE A 303 -21.34 8.00 -17.79
CA ILE A 303 -20.28 8.95 -18.14
C ILE A 303 -20.66 10.35 -17.67
N LYS A 304 -21.88 10.81 -17.97
CA LYS A 304 -22.38 12.12 -17.51
C LYS A 304 -22.31 12.23 -15.98
N SER A 305 -22.75 11.18 -15.27
CA SER A 305 -22.67 11.11 -13.81
C SER A 305 -21.23 11.11 -13.30
N LEU A 306 -20.35 10.30 -13.91
CA LEU A 306 -18.94 10.20 -13.53
C LEU A 306 -18.20 11.52 -13.74
N LEU A 307 -18.36 12.18 -14.88
CA LEU A 307 -17.73 13.48 -15.17
C LEU A 307 -18.19 14.56 -14.20
N LYS A 308 -19.50 14.58 -13.87
CA LYS A 308 -20.02 15.45 -12.82
C LYS A 308 -19.38 15.15 -11.46
N HIS A 309 -19.19 13.87 -11.13
CA HIS A 309 -18.57 13.45 -9.87
C HIS A 309 -17.11 13.88 -9.77
N ILE A 310 -16.33 13.74 -10.85
CA ILE A 310 -14.92 14.17 -10.92
C ILE A 310 -14.74 15.64 -11.30
N ASN A 311 -15.83 16.42 -11.33
CA ASN A 311 -15.81 17.85 -11.66
C ASN A 311 -15.16 18.19 -13.03
N VAL A 312 -15.42 17.37 -14.03
CA VAL A 312 -14.99 17.59 -15.43
C VAL A 312 -16.20 18.06 -16.26
N PRO A 313 -16.09 19.18 -17.01
CA PRO A 313 -17.16 19.64 -17.89
C PRO A 313 -17.54 18.62 -18.98
N LEU A 314 -18.84 18.47 -19.25
CA LEU A 314 -19.34 17.45 -20.19
C LEU A 314 -18.77 17.58 -21.60
N HIS A 315 -18.50 18.79 -22.09
CA HIS A 315 -17.92 19.00 -23.42
C HIS A 315 -16.51 18.38 -23.56
N GLN A 316 -15.82 18.09 -22.46
CA GLN A 316 -14.53 17.42 -22.48
C GLN A 316 -14.65 15.90 -22.64
N ALA A 317 -15.86 15.33 -22.48
CA ALA A 317 -16.11 13.89 -22.64
C ALA A 317 -15.57 13.34 -23.96
N ARG A 318 -15.66 14.12 -25.05
CA ARG A 318 -15.17 13.74 -26.39
C ARG A 318 -13.68 13.36 -26.46
N HIS A 319 -12.88 13.75 -25.46
CA HIS A 319 -11.46 13.40 -25.40
C HIS A 319 -11.17 12.21 -24.47
N PHE A 320 -12.21 11.68 -23.80
CA PHE A 320 -12.12 10.47 -23.01
C PHE A 320 -12.26 9.25 -23.91
N ARG A 321 -11.71 8.13 -23.46
CA ARG A 321 -11.65 6.87 -24.20
C ARG A 321 -12.11 5.73 -23.31
N LEU A 322 -12.85 4.77 -23.86
CA LEU A 322 -13.11 3.51 -23.17
C LEU A 322 -11.90 2.58 -23.30
N TYR A 323 -11.52 1.96 -22.20
CA TYR A 323 -10.53 0.89 -22.21
C TYR A 323 -11.15 -0.37 -22.81
N SER A 324 -10.64 -0.79 -23.97
CA SER A 324 -11.19 -1.88 -24.75
C SER A 324 -10.30 -3.13 -24.78
N GLN A 325 -9.46 -3.38 -23.77
CA GLN A 325 -8.65 -4.61 -23.77
C GLN A 325 -9.32 -5.74 -22.97
N GLU A 326 -9.98 -5.41 -21.88
CA GLU A 326 -10.66 -6.38 -21.02
C GLU A 326 -11.76 -5.70 -20.19
N VAL A 327 -12.71 -6.50 -19.71
CA VAL A 327 -13.62 -6.13 -18.62
C VAL A 327 -12.96 -6.54 -17.31
N LEU A 328 -12.84 -5.61 -16.37
CA LEU A 328 -12.13 -5.86 -15.12
C LEU A 328 -13.02 -6.57 -14.10
N GLU A 329 -12.76 -7.85 -13.88
CA GLU A 329 -13.44 -8.65 -12.85
C GLU A 329 -12.71 -8.55 -11.50
N LEU A 330 -13.23 -7.69 -10.62
CA LEU A 330 -12.57 -7.37 -9.35
C LEU A 330 -12.87 -8.41 -8.26
N GLY A 331 -13.99 -9.13 -8.41
CA GLY A 331 -14.46 -10.19 -7.49
C GLY A 331 -15.75 -9.81 -6.78
N HIS A 332 -16.38 -10.80 -6.11
CA HIS A 332 -17.68 -10.62 -5.43
C HIS A 332 -18.81 -10.07 -6.33
N GLY A 333 -18.80 -10.41 -7.62
CA GLY A 333 -19.78 -9.93 -8.58
C GLY A 333 -19.63 -8.45 -8.93
N VAL A 334 -18.46 -7.85 -8.72
CA VAL A 334 -18.16 -6.46 -9.12
C VAL A 334 -17.27 -6.49 -10.36
N SER A 335 -17.74 -5.86 -11.44
CA SER A 335 -17.03 -5.73 -12.71
C SER A 335 -16.93 -4.27 -13.14
N PHE A 336 -15.84 -3.93 -13.82
CA PHE A 336 -15.53 -2.56 -14.23
C PHE A 336 -15.26 -2.46 -15.73
N LEU A 337 -15.89 -1.47 -16.35
CA LEU A 337 -15.39 -0.83 -17.57
C LEU A 337 -14.55 0.38 -17.14
N LEU A 338 -13.45 0.66 -17.84
CA LEU A 338 -12.64 1.83 -17.54
C LEU A 338 -12.84 2.94 -18.57
N VAL A 339 -12.92 4.17 -18.07
CA VAL A 339 -12.78 5.37 -18.86
C VAL A 339 -11.42 6.02 -18.56
N LEU A 340 -10.74 6.41 -19.63
CA LEU A 340 -9.41 6.99 -19.61
C LEU A 340 -9.51 8.44 -20.09
N PRO A 341 -8.84 9.40 -19.44
CA PRO A 341 -8.67 10.74 -20.00
C PRO A 341 -7.75 10.71 -21.25
N PRO A 342 -7.52 11.86 -21.91
CA PRO A 342 -6.53 11.98 -22.99
C PRO A 342 -5.17 11.41 -22.58
N ALA A 343 -4.41 10.85 -23.53
CA ALA A 343 -3.15 10.16 -23.22
C ALA A 343 -2.16 11.03 -22.43
N ASP A 344 -2.09 12.33 -22.77
CA ASP A 344 -1.23 13.32 -22.10
C ASP A 344 -1.73 13.66 -20.68
N ASP A 345 -3.01 13.40 -20.39
CA ASP A 345 -3.67 13.68 -19.11
C ASP A 345 -3.90 12.44 -18.24
N VAL A 346 -3.60 11.22 -18.70
CA VAL A 346 -3.74 10.01 -17.87
C VAL A 346 -2.80 10.04 -16.67
N CYS A 347 -1.59 10.55 -16.84
CA CYS A 347 -0.58 10.59 -15.79
C CYS A 347 0.04 12.00 -15.68
N SER A 348 -0.31 12.74 -14.63
CA SER A 348 0.26 14.07 -14.40
C SER A 348 1.72 13.97 -13.98
N ALA A 349 2.58 14.77 -14.60
CA ALA A 349 3.98 14.91 -14.23
C ALA A 349 4.16 15.67 -12.89
N PRO A 350 5.31 15.52 -12.20
CA PRO A 350 5.61 16.30 -11.00
C PRO A 350 5.55 17.81 -11.27
N GLY A 351 5.02 18.59 -10.33
CA GLY A 351 4.94 20.06 -10.42
C GLY A 351 3.74 20.61 -11.20
N GLN A 352 2.94 19.75 -11.85
CA GLN A 352 1.68 20.16 -12.47
C GLN A 352 0.60 20.45 -11.43
N SER A 353 -0.20 21.50 -11.65
CA SER A 353 -1.33 21.84 -10.77
C SER A 353 -2.36 20.72 -10.76
N ASN A 354 -2.81 20.32 -9.57
CA ASN A 354 -3.71 19.19 -9.38
C ASN A 354 -5.04 19.66 -8.78
N PRO A 355 -6.15 19.62 -9.55
CA PRO A 355 -7.45 20.06 -9.05
C PRO A 355 -8.04 19.11 -8.00
N TYR A 356 -7.53 17.88 -7.90
CA TYR A 356 -8.05 16.84 -7.03
C TYR A 356 -7.32 16.85 -5.67
N THR A 357 -7.85 17.65 -4.75
CA THR A 357 -7.33 17.78 -3.38
C THR A 357 -8.19 16.99 -2.37
N PRO A 358 -7.65 16.69 -1.17
CA PRO A 358 -8.46 16.18 -0.07
C PRO A 358 -9.70 17.01 0.24
N LEU A 359 -9.61 18.34 0.14
CA LEU A 359 -10.74 19.25 0.35
C LEU A 359 -11.86 19.06 -0.68
N SER A 360 -11.51 18.63 -1.90
CA SER A 360 -12.48 18.27 -2.94
C SER A 360 -13.02 16.83 -2.83
N GLY A 361 -12.68 16.10 -1.76
CA GLY A 361 -13.17 14.74 -1.51
C GLY A 361 -12.38 13.63 -2.22
N PHE A 362 -11.18 13.95 -2.74
CA PHE A 362 -10.32 13.02 -3.46
C PHE A 362 -9.02 12.75 -2.71
N LEU A 363 -8.37 11.63 -3.03
CA LEU A 363 -7.08 11.23 -2.48
C LEU A 363 -6.17 10.72 -3.60
N HIS A 364 -4.89 11.08 -3.54
CA HIS A 364 -3.84 10.50 -4.38
C HIS A 364 -3.11 9.44 -3.58
N LEU A 365 -3.56 8.19 -3.74
CA LEU A 365 -3.05 7.06 -2.98
C LEU A 365 -1.82 6.48 -3.72
N PRO A 366 -0.69 6.18 -3.04
CA PRO A 366 0.40 5.44 -3.67
C PRO A 366 -0.13 4.16 -4.32
N LEU A 367 0.27 3.88 -5.56
CA LEU A 367 -0.29 2.78 -6.34
C LEU A 367 -0.22 1.44 -5.61
N GLN A 368 0.92 1.14 -5.00
CA GLN A 368 1.11 -0.10 -4.22
C GLN A 368 0.17 -0.17 -3.01
N MET A 369 -0.16 0.96 -2.41
CA MET A 369 -1.08 1.02 -1.28
C MET A 369 -2.53 0.86 -1.72
N PHE A 370 -2.90 1.46 -2.86
CA PHE A 370 -4.19 1.21 -3.52
C PHE A 370 -4.39 -0.29 -3.79
N GLU A 371 -3.41 -0.92 -4.43
CA GLU A 371 -3.46 -2.36 -4.70
C GLU A 371 -3.60 -3.16 -3.41
N LEU A 372 -2.84 -2.82 -2.36
CA LEU A 372 -2.92 -3.49 -1.08
C LEU A 372 -4.32 -3.43 -0.48
N VAL A 373 -4.93 -2.23 -0.36
CA VAL A 373 -6.28 -2.09 0.22
C VAL A 373 -7.37 -2.68 -0.67
N HIS A 374 -7.20 -2.58 -1.99
CA HIS A 374 -8.09 -3.19 -2.98
C HIS A 374 -8.11 -4.71 -2.82
N PHE A 375 -6.95 -5.36 -2.91
CA PHE A 375 -6.90 -6.82 -2.78
C PHE A 375 -7.25 -7.29 -1.37
N CYS A 376 -6.99 -6.49 -0.32
CA CYS A 376 -7.48 -6.82 1.02
C CYS A 376 -9.01 -6.89 1.09
N THR A 377 -9.73 -6.12 0.27
CA THR A 377 -11.21 -6.11 0.25
C THR A 377 -11.79 -7.21 -0.64
N TYR A 378 -11.18 -7.46 -1.80
CA TYR A 378 -11.74 -8.33 -2.85
C TYR A 378 -11.02 -9.68 -3.03
N LYS A 379 -9.76 -9.80 -2.62
CA LYS A 379 -8.92 -11.00 -2.79
C LYS A 379 -8.03 -11.27 -1.56
N GLU A 380 -8.61 -11.21 -0.36
CA GLU A 380 -7.89 -11.24 0.92
C GLU A 380 -6.89 -12.41 1.05
N LYS A 381 -7.34 -13.62 0.71
CA LYS A 381 -6.51 -14.84 0.77
C LYS A 381 -5.27 -14.72 -0.11
N PHE A 382 -5.44 -14.19 -1.33
CA PHE A 382 -4.34 -13.99 -2.27
C PHE A 382 -3.35 -12.96 -1.72
N ILE A 383 -3.81 -11.77 -1.34
CA ILE A 383 -2.91 -10.70 -0.91
C ILE A 383 -2.18 -11.04 0.38
N SER A 384 -2.83 -11.76 1.30
CA SER A 384 -2.16 -12.25 2.50
C SER A 384 -0.99 -13.18 2.15
N LEU A 385 -1.21 -14.17 1.28
CA LEU A 385 -0.15 -15.06 0.81
C LEU A 385 0.94 -14.33 0.03
N TYR A 386 0.57 -13.40 -0.85
CA TYR A 386 1.50 -12.59 -1.62
C TYR A 386 2.38 -11.72 -0.72
N CYS A 387 1.79 -10.97 0.21
CA CYS A 387 2.54 -10.16 1.17
C CYS A 387 3.45 -11.03 2.03
N ARG A 388 2.99 -12.23 2.42
CA ARG A 388 3.80 -13.18 3.18
C ARG A 388 5.06 -13.59 2.45
N LEU A 389 4.88 -14.04 1.21
CA LEU A 389 5.96 -14.51 0.37
C LEU A 389 6.90 -13.37 -0.04
N SER A 390 6.35 -12.25 -0.50
CA SER A 390 7.12 -11.08 -0.94
C SER A 390 7.97 -10.51 0.19
N SER A 391 7.44 -10.39 1.41
CA SER A 391 8.22 -9.81 2.52
C SER A 391 9.41 -10.67 2.90
N VAL A 392 9.27 -12.00 2.82
CA VAL A 392 10.35 -12.96 3.07
C VAL A 392 11.40 -12.89 1.96
N LEU A 393 10.98 -12.97 0.70
CA LEU A 393 11.89 -12.90 -0.45
C LEU A 393 12.63 -11.56 -0.51
N ASP A 394 11.96 -10.46 -0.21
CA ASP A 394 12.58 -9.12 -0.15
C ASP A 394 13.67 -9.04 0.93
N LEU A 395 13.55 -9.80 2.03
CA LEU A 395 14.58 -9.90 3.06
C LEU A 395 15.69 -10.87 2.65
N ASP A 396 15.35 -12.06 2.16
CA ASP A 396 16.31 -13.07 1.73
C ASP A 396 17.20 -12.56 0.59
N ALA A 397 16.65 -11.74 -0.31
CA ALA A 397 17.42 -11.10 -1.37
C ALA A 397 18.50 -10.18 -0.79
N LEU A 398 18.17 -9.38 0.24
CA LEU A 398 19.14 -8.52 0.92
C LEU A 398 20.17 -9.33 1.72
N ILE A 399 19.74 -10.39 2.41
CA ILE A 399 20.62 -11.25 3.21
C ILE A 399 21.63 -11.97 2.31
N THR A 400 21.15 -12.58 1.23
CA THR A 400 22.02 -13.30 0.27
C THR A 400 22.92 -12.34 -0.50
N GLN A 401 22.44 -11.15 -0.86
CA GLN A 401 23.28 -10.11 -1.47
C GLN A 401 24.39 -9.64 -0.51
N GLN A 402 24.09 -9.50 0.77
CA GLN A 402 25.09 -9.16 1.77
C GLN A 402 26.11 -10.30 1.96
N ALA A 403 25.65 -11.55 2.04
CA ALA A 403 26.54 -12.71 2.14
C ALA A 403 27.49 -12.81 0.94
N MET A 404 27.07 -12.41 -0.26
CA MET A 404 27.96 -12.32 -1.43
C MET A 404 29.07 -11.26 -1.26
N ARG A 405 28.78 -10.15 -0.58
CA ARG A 405 29.75 -9.08 -0.32
C ARG A 405 30.73 -9.43 0.80
N GLU A 406 30.29 -10.25 1.76
CA GLU A 406 31.07 -10.67 2.92
C GLU A 406 31.86 -11.98 2.70
N ALA A 407 31.56 -12.72 1.63
CA ALA A 407 32.24 -13.98 1.29
C ALA A 407 33.75 -13.75 1.02
N ILE A 408 34.59 -14.59 1.64
CA ILE A 408 36.06 -14.45 1.56
C ILE A 408 36.66 -15.56 0.69
N THR A 409 36.14 -16.78 0.79
CA THR A 409 36.64 -17.93 0.04
C THR A 409 35.84 -18.18 -1.24
N ASP A 410 36.46 -18.79 -2.26
CA ASP A 410 35.77 -19.14 -3.51
C ASP A 410 34.56 -20.08 -3.28
N GLY A 411 34.64 -20.96 -2.27
CA GLY A 411 33.54 -21.82 -1.85
C GLY A 411 32.37 -21.04 -1.26
N GLU A 412 32.64 -20.05 -0.41
CA GLU A 412 31.61 -19.14 0.14
C GLU A 412 30.97 -18.29 -0.96
N VAL A 413 31.77 -17.74 -1.87
CA VAL A 413 31.28 -16.93 -3.00
C VAL A 413 30.37 -17.77 -3.90
N THR A 414 30.79 -18.98 -4.24
CA THR A 414 29.99 -19.89 -5.09
C THR A 414 28.67 -20.25 -4.42
N THR A 415 28.72 -20.59 -3.13
CA THR A 415 27.53 -20.91 -2.33
C THR A 415 26.59 -19.71 -2.23
N ALA A 416 27.10 -18.52 -1.95
CA ALA A 416 26.32 -17.29 -1.84
C ALA A 416 25.66 -16.91 -3.17
N LYS A 417 26.38 -17.04 -4.29
CA LYS A 417 25.83 -16.82 -5.65
C LYS A 417 24.69 -17.78 -5.98
N GLN A 418 24.87 -19.08 -5.73
CA GLN A 418 23.82 -20.09 -5.96
C GLN A 418 22.57 -19.79 -5.14
N ARG A 419 22.73 -19.40 -3.87
CA ARG A 419 21.63 -19.01 -3.00
C ARG A 419 20.92 -17.76 -3.50
N HIS A 420 21.68 -16.72 -3.86
CA HIS A 420 21.09 -15.48 -4.36
C HIS A 420 20.29 -15.73 -5.64
N GLN A 421 20.82 -16.53 -6.57
CA GLN A 421 20.11 -16.90 -7.78
C GLN A 421 18.78 -17.62 -7.48
N LEU A 422 18.79 -18.59 -6.55
CA LEU A 422 17.55 -19.28 -6.15
C LEU A 422 16.49 -18.32 -5.61
N ILE A 423 16.89 -17.30 -4.84
CA ILE A 423 15.95 -16.28 -4.35
C ILE A 423 15.41 -15.43 -5.50
N LEU A 424 16.25 -15.05 -6.47
CA LEU A 424 15.80 -14.33 -7.67
C LEU A 424 14.80 -15.16 -8.49
N ASP A 425 15.02 -16.46 -8.62
CA ASP A 425 14.11 -17.37 -9.32
C ASP A 425 12.74 -17.43 -8.62
N TYR A 426 12.70 -17.43 -7.28
CA TYR A 426 11.45 -17.35 -6.53
C TYR A 426 10.76 -15.99 -6.65
N ILE A 427 11.51 -14.88 -6.72
CA ILE A 427 10.94 -13.55 -6.98
C ILE A 427 10.30 -13.51 -8.36
N GLN A 428 10.98 -14.06 -9.38
CA GLN A 428 10.42 -14.16 -10.73
C GLN A 428 9.13 -14.99 -10.74
N GLN A 429 9.12 -16.16 -10.11
CA GLN A 429 7.90 -16.98 -10.00
C GLN A 429 6.76 -16.24 -9.30
N LEU A 430 7.07 -15.45 -8.27
CA LEU A 430 6.08 -14.62 -7.58
C LEU A 430 5.52 -13.52 -8.49
N ASP A 431 6.37 -12.88 -9.29
CA ASP A 431 5.97 -11.85 -10.25
C ASP A 431 5.10 -12.42 -11.38
N GLU A 432 5.42 -13.62 -11.86
CA GLU A 432 4.63 -14.36 -12.85
C GLU A 432 3.24 -14.70 -12.31
N MET A 433 3.13 -15.21 -11.09
CA MET A 433 1.83 -15.50 -10.46
C MET A 433 0.96 -14.26 -10.23
N ARG A 434 1.56 -13.07 -10.12
CA ARG A 434 0.83 -11.81 -9.94
C ARG A 434 0.47 -11.14 -11.28
N ARG A 435 0.99 -11.60 -12.41
CA ARG A 435 0.84 -10.96 -13.72
C ARG A 435 -0.61 -10.64 -14.06
N ASP A 436 -1.50 -11.63 -13.95
CA ASP A 436 -2.93 -11.51 -14.29
C ASP A 436 -3.72 -10.56 -13.36
N LEU A 437 -3.09 -10.06 -12.30
CA LEU A 437 -3.69 -9.12 -11.35
C LEU A 437 -3.19 -7.68 -11.55
N ARG A 438 -2.22 -7.44 -12.46
CA ARG A 438 -1.61 -6.12 -12.71
C ARG A 438 -2.36 -5.30 -13.76
N TRP A 439 -3.69 -5.39 -13.80
CA TRP A 439 -4.54 -4.66 -14.74
C TRP A 439 -4.26 -3.16 -14.81
N ILE A 440 -3.88 -2.51 -13.70
CA ILE A 440 -3.55 -1.07 -13.70
C ILE A 440 -2.33 -0.80 -14.57
N THR A 441 -1.31 -1.66 -14.49
CA THR A 441 -0.08 -1.49 -15.29
C THR A 441 -0.40 -1.65 -16.78
N ASP A 442 -1.23 -2.63 -17.12
CA ASP A 442 -1.62 -2.91 -18.51
C ASP A 442 -2.53 -1.81 -19.06
N ALA A 443 -3.51 -1.37 -18.25
CA ALA A 443 -4.37 -0.22 -18.56
C ALA A 443 -3.55 1.07 -18.74
N LEU A 444 -2.46 1.27 -17.99
CA LEU A 444 -1.57 2.42 -18.16
C LEU A 444 -0.72 2.34 -19.42
N GLN A 445 -0.17 1.17 -19.72
CA GLN A 445 0.56 0.96 -20.96
C GLN A 445 -0.35 1.29 -22.14
N TYR A 446 -1.58 0.76 -22.12
CA TYR A 446 -2.62 1.09 -23.10
C TYR A 446 -2.93 2.60 -23.14
N ALA A 447 -3.19 3.21 -21.99
CA ALA A 447 -3.63 4.60 -21.90
C ALA A 447 -2.57 5.61 -22.40
N ARG A 448 -1.28 5.26 -22.33
CA ARG A 448 -0.16 6.09 -22.82
C ARG A 448 0.06 6.02 -24.33
N TYR A 449 -0.56 5.08 -25.04
CA TYR A 449 -0.48 5.08 -26.50
C TYR A 449 -1.13 6.35 -27.05
N LYS A 450 -0.33 7.14 -27.79
CA LYS A 450 -0.69 8.46 -28.33
C LYS A 450 -1.76 8.41 -29.42
N GLN A 451 -1.92 7.26 -30.08
CA GLN A 451 -3.05 7.06 -30.99
C GLN A 451 -4.30 6.79 -30.15
N PRO A 452 -5.31 7.67 -30.18
CA PRO A 452 -6.54 7.44 -29.45
C PRO A 452 -7.26 6.25 -30.08
N ARG A 453 -7.22 5.11 -29.41
CA ARG A 453 -8.18 4.04 -29.67
C ARG A 453 -9.44 4.35 -28.87
N GLY A 454 -10.53 4.58 -29.59
CA GLY A 454 -11.88 4.75 -29.07
C GLY A 454 -12.29 6.11 -28.55
N GLY A 455 -13.58 6.38 -28.69
CA GLY A 455 -14.31 7.46 -28.01
C GLY A 455 -15.19 6.92 -26.89
N VAL A 456 -15.87 7.82 -26.20
CA VAL A 456 -16.98 7.49 -25.32
C VAL A 456 -18.31 7.76 -26.05
N PRO A 457 -19.36 6.94 -25.83
CA PRO A 457 -20.67 7.08 -26.47
C PRO A 457 -21.44 8.34 -26.08
#